data_AF-A0A957LZS1-F1
#
_entry.id   AF-A0A957LZS1-F1
#
_cell.length_a   1.000
_cell.length_b   1.000
_cell.length_c   1.000
_cell.angle_alpha   90.00
_cell.angle_beta   90.00
_cell.angle_gamma   90.00
#
_symmetry.space_group_name_H-M   'P 1'
#
loop_
_entity.id
_entity.type
_entity.pdbx_description
1 polymer ?
#
loop_
_entity_poly.entity_id
_entity_poly.type
_entity_poly.pdbx_seq_one_letter_code
_entity_poly.pdbx_strand_id
1 'polypeptide(L)'
;MQELWEALQRALQLDQVPSAARIVDSMDAVAWILVGLLAGAVILGVFFSLSTRRTFTRPDEVESTPEATLARLKEDPSYLPPLAIVSRLGAESTLELLEYGDRVDAKEWRYRWGIVREELLALLSRQNAFGPTYALARYYRSADTQEPDALRIRRTVLIHKLGILRRMEPDADGNPAVLRIRSHPAEVQGDLGFAGDVHWLMPGEPPPPAAGPVIEMEPVEFASLKAADVQINIRRSPVVGGGFQLHLEKRHKIWVVIDEEMDWVG
;
A
#
# COMPACT_ATOMS: atom_id res chain seq x y z
N MET A 1 15.28 -62.63 -17.37
CA MET A 1 14.01 -61.87 -17.32
C MET A 1 12.89 -62.67 -16.68
N GLN A 2 12.61 -63.91 -17.10
CA GLN A 2 11.61 -64.78 -16.44
C GLN A 2 11.96 -65.12 -14.98
N GLU A 3 13.22 -65.44 -14.66
CA GLU A 3 13.63 -65.76 -13.29
C GLU A 3 13.55 -64.58 -12.32
N LEU A 4 13.77 -63.35 -12.82
CA LEU A 4 13.65 -62.12 -12.02
C LEU A 4 12.18 -61.83 -11.69
N TRP A 5 11.28 -62.16 -12.61
CA TRP A 5 9.83 -62.01 -12.46
C TRP A 5 9.27 -63.01 -11.45
N GLU A 6 9.71 -64.27 -11.51
CA GLU A 6 9.31 -65.30 -10.53
C GLU A 6 9.85 -65.01 -9.12
N ALA A 7 11.08 -64.47 -9.02
CA ALA A 7 11.66 -64.04 -7.75
C ALA A 7 10.89 -62.85 -7.14
N LEU A 8 10.44 -61.90 -7.97
CA LEU A 8 9.63 -60.76 -7.52
C LEU A 8 8.23 -61.21 -7.08
N GLN A 9 7.60 -62.14 -7.79
CA GLN A 9 6.29 -62.69 -7.43
C GLN A 9 6.33 -63.46 -6.10
N ARG A 10 7.40 -64.23 -5.84
CA ARG A 10 7.59 -64.91 -4.54
C ARG A 10 7.90 -63.93 -3.41
N ALA A 11 8.68 -62.87 -3.68
CA ALA A 11 9.01 -61.85 -2.70
C ALA A 11 7.79 -61.01 -2.27
N LEU A 12 6.82 -60.81 -3.16
CA LEU A 12 5.61 -60.02 -2.92
C LEU A 12 4.38 -60.83 -2.47
N GLN A 13 4.48 -62.17 -2.34
CA GLN A 13 3.35 -63.04 -1.95
C GLN A 13 2.03 -62.70 -2.68
N LEU A 14 2.10 -62.33 -3.95
CA LEU A 14 0.93 -61.88 -4.74
C LEU A 14 -0.09 -63.00 -5.02
N ASP A 15 0.25 -64.26 -4.73
CA ASP A 15 -0.69 -65.40 -4.75
C ASP A 15 -1.59 -65.47 -3.50
N GLN A 16 -1.34 -64.62 -2.49
CA GLN A 16 -2.13 -64.55 -1.25
C GLN A 16 -2.95 -63.26 -1.14
N VAL A 17 -3.19 -62.53 -2.23
CA VAL A 17 -4.12 -61.40 -2.17
C VAL A 17 -5.52 -61.97 -1.93
N PRO A 18 -6.15 -61.73 -0.77
CA PRO A 18 -7.49 -62.24 -0.50
C PRO A 18 -8.43 -61.68 -1.57
N SER A 19 -9.32 -62.53 -2.11
CA SER A 19 -10.34 -62.09 -3.05
C SER A 19 -11.14 -60.93 -2.42
N ALA A 20 -11.58 -59.96 -3.23
CA ALA A 20 -12.33 -58.81 -2.74
C ALA A 20 -13.54 -59.22 -1.86
N ALA A 21 -14.11 -60.40 -2.11
CA ALA A 21 -15.14 -61.02 -1.29
C ALA A 21 -14.67 -61.38 0.14
N ARG A 22 -13.47 -61.96 0.31
CA ARG A 22 -12.91 -62.27 1.64
C ARG A 22 -12.55 -61.03 2.43
N ILE A 23 -12.15 -59.95 1.77
CA ILE A 23 -11.87 -58.68 2.44
C ILE A 23 -13.15 -58.17 3.09
N VAL A 24 -14.26 -58.12 2.34
CA VAL A 24 -15.57 -57.68 2.85
C VAL A 24 -16.07 -58.56 3.99
N ASP A 25 -15.95 -59.89 3.89
CA ASP A 25 -16.39 -60.83 4.94
C ASP A 25 -15.52 -60.79 6.21
N SER A 26 -14.28 -60.32 6.11
CA SER A 26 -13.34 -60.23 7.24
C SER A 26 -13.37 -58.88 7.98
N MET A 27 -14.13 -57.90 7.48
CA MET A 27 -14.16 -56.57 8.07
C MET A 27 -15.11 -56.50 9.27
N ASP A 28 -14.54 -56.40 10.47
CA ASP A 28 -15.26 -56.02 11.69
C ASP A 28 -15.69 -54.54 11.64
N ALA A 29 -16.65 -54.14 12.48
CA ALA A 29 -17.19 -52.79 12.59
C ALA A 29 -16.08 -51.72 12.76
N VAL A 30 -15.01 -52.04 13.49
CA VAL A 30 -13.86 -51.14 13.67
C VAL A 30 -13.10 -50.91 12.36
N ALA A 31 -12.95 -51.94 11.53
CA ALA A 31 -12.28 -51.83 10.23
C ALA A 31 -13.10 -50.94 9.26
N TRP A 32 -14.43 -51.05 9.30
CA TRP A 32 -15.32 -50.18 8.53
C TRP A 32 -15.23 -48.71 8.97
N ILE A 33 -15.12 -48.44 10.27
CA ILE A 33 -14.92 -47.09 10.79
C ILE A 33 -13.60 -46.50 10.28
N LEU A 34 -12.51 -47.28 10.29
CA LEU A 34 -11.19 -46.84 9.79
C LEU A 34 -11.21 -46.53 8.30
N VAL A 35 -11.86 -47.37 7.49
CA VAL A 35 -12.03 -47.10 6.05
C VAL A 35 -12.87 -45.86 5.82
N GLY A 36 -13.93 -45.66 6.61
CA GLY A 36 -14.74 -44.44 6.57
C GLY A 36 -13.94 -43.18 6.92
N LEU A 37 -13.10 -43.24 7.96
CA LEU A 37 -12.21 -42.14 8.33
C LEU A 37 -11.17 -41.83 7.25
N LEU A 38 -10.58 -42.86 6.64
CA LEU A 38 -9.63 -42.70 5.55
C LEU A 38 -10.29 -42.06 4.33
N ALA A 39 -11.48 -42.54 3.93
CA ALA A 39 -12.26 -41.95 2.86
C ALA A 39 -12.63 -40.49 3.16
N GLY A 40 -13.03 -40.19 4.40
CA GLY A 40 -13.29 -38.84 4.87
C GLY A 40 -12.08 -37.93 4.76
N ALA A 41 -10.89 -38.40 5.18
CA ALA A 41 -9.64 -37.66 5.07
C ALA A 41 -9.23 -37.38 3.62
N VAL A 42 -9.44 -38.36 2.72
CA VAL A 42 -9.20 -38.17 1.28
C VAL A 42 -10.18 -37.15 0.70
N ILE A 43 -11.46 -37.23 1.04
CA ILE A 43 -12.48 -36.28 0.58
C ILE A 43 -12.17 -34.87 1.10
N LEU A 44 -11.81 -34.72 2.38
CA LEU A 44 -11.36 -33.45 2.95
C LEU A 44 -10.09 -32.94 2.27
N GLY A 45 -9.11 -33.81 2.01
CA GLY A 45 -7.88 -33.46 1.29
C GLY A 45 -8.16 -32.97 -0.13
N VAL A 46 -9.07 -33.62 -0.86
CA VAL A 46 -9.49 -33.21 -2.21
C VAL A 46 -10.33 -31.93 -2.14
N PHE A 47 -11.27 -31.82 -1.19
CA PHE A 47 -12.09 -30.63 -0.99
C PHE A 47 -11.22 -29.42 -0.62
N PHE A 48 -10.27 -29.55 0.31
CA PHE A 48 -9.28 -28.52 0.59
C PHE A 48 -8.39 -28.29 -0.62
N SER A 49 -7.94 -29.31 -1.36
CA SER A 49 -7.13 -29.08 -2.57
C SER A 49 -7.90 -28.35 -3.67
N LEU A 50 -9.22 -28.51 -3.78
CA LEU A 50 -10.06 -27.84 -4.77
C LEU A 50 -10.53 -26.46 -4.28
N SER A 51 -10.83 -26.32 -2.99
CA SER A 51 -11.24 -25.08 -2.33
C SER A 51 -10.07 -24.10 -2.16
N THR A 52 -8.89 -24.61 -1.82
CA THR A 52 -7.65 -23.82 -1.62
C THR A 52 -6.92 -23.55 -2.95
N ARG A 53 -7.42 -24.09 -4.08
CA ARG A 53 -6.94 -23.77 -5.44
C ARG A 53 -7.41 -22.41 -5.96
N ARG A 54 -8.18 -21.64 -5.19
CA ARG A 54 -8.33 -20.20 -5.42
C ARG A 54 -7.25 -19.45 -4.64
N THR A 55 -6.36 -18.81 -5.41
CA THR A 55 -5.34 -17.83 -5.00
C THR A 55 -3.95 -18.37 -4.63
N PHE A 56 -3.45 -19.36 -5.36
CA PHE A 56 -2.04 -19.36 -5.73
C PHE A 56 -1.95 -19.26 -7.25
N THR A 57 -1.69 -18.04 -7.71
CA THR A 57 -1.35 -17.71 -9.09
C THR A 57 -0.29 -18.70 -9.57
N ARG A 58 -0.50 -19.25 -10.78
CA ARG A 58 0.42 -20.15 -11.47
C ARG A 58 1.86 -19.61 -11.42
N PRO A 59 2.88 -20.49 -11.37
CA PRO A 59 4.24 -20.13 -11.72
C PRO A 59 4.33 -19.93 -13.25
N ASP A 60 3.63 -18.94 -13.76
CA ASP A 60 3.86 -18.32 -15.07
C ASP A 60 4.30 -16.87 -14.79
N GLU A 61 5.47 -16.72 -14.19
CA GLU A 61 6.23 -15.46 -14.20
C GLU A 61 7.68 -15.80 -14.54
N VAL A 62 7.86 -16.30 -15.76
CA VAL A 62 9.14 -16.28 -16.44
C VAL A 62 9.48 -14.80 -16.67
N GLU A 63 10.41 -14.27 -15.89
CA GLU A 63 11.15 -13.03 -16.14
C GLU A 63 10.28 -11.81 -16.52
N SER A 64 9.40 -11.34 -15.62
CA SER A 64 8.90 -9.97 -15.77
C SER A 64 10.02 -9.00 -15.43
N THR A 65 10.64 -8.41 -16.46
CA THR A 65 11.54 -7.28 -16.27
C THR A 65 10.84 -6.21 -15.42
N PRO A 66 11.57 -5.40 -14.63
CA PRO A 66 10.97 -4.31 -13.86
C PRO A 66 10.08 -3.41 -14.73
N GLU A 67 10.46 -3.22 -15.99
CA GLU A 67 9.71 -2.46 -17.00
C GLU A 67 8.37 -3.11 -17.36
N ALA A 68 8.34 -4.43 -17.59
CA ALA A 68 7.11 -5.16 -17.87
C ALA A 68 6.16 -5.14 -16.67
N THR A 69 6.72 -5.30 -15.46
CA THR A 69 5.95 -5.21 -14.20
C THR A 69 5.39 -3.79 -14.02
N LEU A 70 6.19 -2.76 -14.28
CA LEU A 70 5.76 -1.37 -14.20
C LEU A 70 4.65 -1.06 -15.21
N ALA A 71 4.80 -1.49 -16.46
CA ALA A 71 3.78 -1.31 -17.49
C ALA A 71 2.45 -1.94 -17.06
N ARG A 72 2.49 -3.14 -16.48
CA ARG A 72 1.30 -3.81 -15.97
C ARG A 72 0.65 -3.07 -14.80
N LEU A 73 1.46 -2.53 -13.89
CA LEU A 73 0.96 -1.75 -12.75
C LEU A 73 0.38 -0.40 -13.18
N LYS A 74 0.83 0.17 -14.30
CA LYS A 74 0.23 1.37 -14.90
C LYS A 74 -1.15 1.09 -15.52
N GLU A 75 -1.46 -0.16 -15.87
CA GLU A 75 -2.81 -0.57 -16.30
C GLU A 75 -3.71 -0.91 -15.11
N ASP A 76 -3.18 -1.68 -14.16
CA ASP A 76 -3.88 -2.09 -12.94
C ASP A 76 -2.95 -2.00 -11.72
N PRO A 77 -3.12 -0.97 -10.86
CA PRO A 77 -2.22 -0.77 -9.72
C PRO A 77 -2.42 -1.82 -8.63
N SER A 78 -3.55 -2.54 -8.66
CA SER A 78 -3.87 -3.61 -7.72
C SER A 78 -3.40 -4.99 -8.17
N TYR A 79 -2.69 -5.07 -9.31
CA TYR A 79 -2.21 -6.33 -9.88
C TYR A 79 -1.27 -7.10 -8.94
N LEU A 80 -0.48 -6.38 -8.12
CA LEU A 80 0.42 -6.97 -7.13
C LEU A 80 0.23 -6.31 -5.76
N PRO A 81 0.49 -7.03 -4.66
CA PRO A 81 0.53 -6.41 -3.34
C PRO A 81 1.69 -5.40 -3.25
N PRO A 82 1.54 -4.27 -2.54
CA PRO A 82 2.56 -3.21 -2.48
C PRO A 82 3.98 -3.68 -2.11
N LEU A 83 4.11 -4.65 -1.20
CA LEU A 83 5.40 -5.24 -0.84
C LEU A 83 6.07 -5.96 -2.03
N ALA A 84 5.30 -6.64 -2.87
CA ALA A 84 5.81 -7.26 -4.10
C ALA A 84 6.18 -6.22 -5.15
N ILE A 85 5.45 -5.10 -5.22
CA ILE A 85 5.79 -3.98 -6.12
C ILE A 85 7.18 -3.43 -5.77
N VAL A 86 7.41 -3.06 -4.51
CA VAL A 86 8.68 -2.46 -4.08
C VAL A 86 9.85 -3.41 -4.29
N SER A 87 9.67 -4.70 -3.98
CA SER A 87 10.74 -5.71 -4.13
C SER A 87 11.09 -6.01 -5.59
N ARG A 88 10.14 -5.93 -6.52
CA ARG A 88 10.36 -6.20 -7.95
C ARG A 88 10.82 -4.98 -8.75
N LEU A 89 10.29 -3.80 -8.43
CA LEU A 89 10.58 -2.55 -9.16
C LEU A 89 11.85 -1.85 -8.67
N GLY A 90 12.15 -1.94 -7.38
CA GLY A 90 13.14 -1.08 -6.74
C GLY A 90 12.68 0.38 -6.65
N ALA A 91 13.53 1.25 -6.09
CA ALA A 91 13.14 2.59 -5.67
C ALA A 91 12.78 3.54 -6.84
N GLU A 92 13.57 3.54 -7.93
CA GLU A 92 13.36 4.45 -9.06
C GLU A 92 12.09 4.12 -9.86
N SER A 93 11.85 2.85 -10.20
CA SER A 93 10.62 2.46 -10.90
C SER A 93 9.38 2.57 -10.01
N THR A 94 9.53 2.42 -8.69
CA THR A 94 8.43 2.73 -7.74
C THR A 94 8.13 4.22 -7.72
N LEU A 95 9.15 5.09 -7.76
CA LEU A 95 8.95 6.54 -7.92
C LEU A 95 8.21 6.84 -9.23
N GLU A 96 8.60 6.23 -10.34
CA GLU A 96 7.92 6.44 -11.63
C GLU A 96 6.45 6.00 -11.56
N LEU A 97 6.15 4.88 -10.91
CA LEU A 97 4.78 4.43 -10.67
C LEU A 97 4.01 5.45 -9.81
N LEU A 98 4.62 5.96 -8.74
CA LEU A 98 4.02 6.95 -7.86
C LEU A 98 3.65 8.24 -8.63
N GLU A 99 4.58 8.74 -9.44
CA GLU A 99 4.35 9.94 -10.25
C GLU A 99 3.30 9.72 -11.34
N TYR A 100 3.29 8.55 -11.98
CA TYR A 100 2.29 8.21 -12.99
C TYR A 100 0.91 8.12 -12.35
N GLY A 101 0.78 7.37 -11.25
CA GLY A 101 -0.51 7.11 -10.63
C GLY A 101 -1.21 8.36 -10.12
N ASP A 102 -0.45 9.36 -9.66
CA ASP A 102 -1.00 10.64 -9.24
C ASP A 102 -1.48 11.52 -10.40
N ARG A 103 -1.09 11.25 -11.66
CA ARG A 103 -1.51 12.02 -12.84
C ARG A 103 -2.79 11.48 -13.49
N VAL A 104 -3.20 10.25 -13.18
CA VAL A 104 -4.37 9.62 -13.79
C VAL A 104 -5.64 10.07 -13.06
N ASP A 105 -6.52 10.77 -13.78
CA ASP A 105 -7.73 11.37 -13.18
C ASP A 105 -8.95 10.41 -13.14
N ALA A 106 -8.86 9.24 -13.78
CA ALA A 106 -9.97 8.29 -13.82
C ALA A 106 -10.43 7.89 -12.41
N LYS A 107 -11.73 8.02 -12.11
CA LYS A 107 -12.29 7.80 -10.76
C LYS A 107 -11.97 6.40 -10.21
N GLU A 108 -12.14 5.36 -11.03
CA GLU A 108 -11.84 3.97 -10.67
C GLU A 108 -10.35 3.72 -10.44
N TRP A 109 -9.49 4.45 -11.17
CA TRP A 109 -8.05 4.43 -10.92
C TRP A 109 -7.75 5.05 -9.56
N ARG A 110 -8.22 6.27 -9.29
CA ARG A 110 -7.93 7.00 -8.05
C ARG A 110 -8.35 6.22 -6.80
N TYR A 111 -9.48 5.51 -6.87
CA TYR A 111 -9.92 4.65 -5.77
C TYR A 111 -8.93 3.52 -5.47
N ARG A 112 -8.52 2.75 -6.49
CA ARG A 112 -7.56 1.64 -6.33
C ARG A 112 -6.16 2.17 -5.99
N TRP A 113 -5.76 3.25 -6.64
CA TRP A 113 -4.46 3.89 -6.50
C TRP A 113 -4.25 4.44 -5.10
N GLY A 114 -5.25 5.07 -4.47
CA GLY A 114 -5.12 5.64 -3.13
C GLY A 114 -4.57 4.64 -2.10
N ILE A 115 -5.16 3.44 -2.05
CA ILE A 115 -4.76 2.36 -1.12
C ILE A 115 -3.33 1.89 -1.43
N VAL A 116 -3.02 1.64 -2.70
CA VAL A 116 -1.69 1.17 -3.11
C VAL A 116 -0.63 2.22 -2.82
N ARG A 117 -0.92 3.48 -3.15
CA ARG A 117 -0.03 4.62 -2.95
C ARG A 117 0.32 4.83 -1.48
N GLU A 118 -0.67 4.85 -0.60
CA GLU A 118 -0.44 5.02 0.84
C GLU A 118 0.50 3.94 1.38
N GLU A 119 0.25 2.68 1.04
CA GLU A 119 1.11 1.57 1.48
C GLU A 119 2.51 1.63 0.85
N LEU A 120 2.64 2.02 -0.43
CA LEU A 120 3.95 2.21 -1.07
C LEU A 120 4.77 3.29 -0.36
N LEU A 121 4.14 4.42 -0.01
CA LEU A 121 4.80 5.49 0.75
C LEU A 121 5.24 5.01 2.13
N ALA A 122 4.37 4.28 2.84
CA ALA A 122 4.70 3.70 4.14
C ALA A 122 5.88 2.70 4.05
N LEU A 123 5.86 1.80 3.05
CA LEU A 123 6.92 0.82 2.84
C LEU A 123 8.26 1.45 2.48
N LEU A 124 8.26 2.46 1.61
CA LEU A 124 9.48 3.21 1.26
C LEU A 124 10.00 3.98 2.46
N SER A 125 9.11 4.58 3.26
CA SER A 125 9.51 5.40 4.39
C SER A 125 10.13 4.58 5.52
N ARG A 126 9.65 3.36 5.76
CA ARG A 126 10.26 2.44 6.74
C ARG A 126 11.67 2.02 6.34
N GLN A 127 11.99 2.03 5.05
CA GLN A 127 13.32 1.69 4.56
C GLN A 127 14.25 2.91 4.67
N ASN A 128 14.93 3.05 5.81
CA ASN A 128 15.97 4.05 6.02
C ASN A 128 17.26 3.70 5.23
N ALA A 129 17.13 3.56 3.91
CA ALA A 129 18.19 3.28 2.96
C ALA A 129 18.26 4.41 1.93
N PHE A 130 19.42 4.54 1.28
CA PHE A 130 19.69 5.65 0.35
C PHE A 130 18.66 5.70 -0.80
N GLY A 131 18.45 4.59 -1.52
CA GLY A 131 17.52 4.55 -2.66
C GLY A 131 16.08 5.00 -2.32
N PRO A 132 15.39 4.35 -1.37
CA PRO A 132 14.04 4.74 -0.95
C PRO A 132 13.96 6.18 -0.44
N THR A 133 14.95 6.63 0.34
CA THR A 133 14.99 8.02 0.84
C THR A 133 15.05 9.03 -0.31
N TYR A 134 15.89 8.79 -1.32
CA TYR A 134 16.01 9.67 -2.48
C TYR A 134 14.77 9.62 -3.38
N ALA A 135 14.18 8.45 -3.58
CA ALA A 135 12.92 8.30 -4.29
C ALA A 135 11.81 9.13 -3.62
N LEU A 136 11.66 9.03 -2.29
CA LEU A 136 10.71 9.83 -1.52
C LEU A 136 11.03 11.33 -1.59
N ALA A 137 12.30 11.72 -1.48
CA ALA A 137 12.72 13.13 -1.62
C ALA A 137 12.24 13.76 -2.92
N ARG A 138 12.39 13.00 -4.01
CA ARG A 138 12.08 13.41 -5.36
C ARG A 138 10.57 13.44 -5.58
N TYR A 139 9.87 12.42 -5.09
CA TYR A 139 8.41 12.36 -5.05
C TYR A 139 7.81 13.56 -4.29
N TYR A 140 8.28 13.83 -3.08
CA TYR A 140 7.86 14.95 -2.23
C TYR A 140 8.38 16.32 -2.68
N ARG A 141 9.21 16.37 -3.74
CA ARG A 141 9.85 17.60 -4.22
C ARG A 141 10.54 18.37 -3.08
N SER A 142 11.17 17.64 -2.17
CA SER A 142 11.85 18.17 -0.99
C SER A 142 13.38 18.17 -1.16
N ALA A 143 13.89 17.83 -2.35
CA ALA A 143 15.33 17.73 -2.63
C ALA A 143 16.05 19.10 -2.69
N ASP A 144 15.33 20.22 -2.85
CA ASP A 144 15.94 21.54 -2.78
C ASP A 144 16.34 21.86 -1.33
N THR A 145 17.64 22.00 -1.10
CA THR A 145 18.20 22.26 0.23
C THR A 145 18.40 23.74 0.54
N GLN A 146 18.17 24.62 -0.44
CA GLN A 146 18.22 26.07 -0.26
C GLN A 146 16.90 26.63 0.29
N GLU A 147 15.80 25.89 0.08
CA GLU A 147 14.50 26.27 0.61
C GLU A 147 14.41 26.09 2.14
N PRO A 148 13.75 27.01 2.87
CA PRO A 148 13.47 26.85 4.30
C PRO A 148 12.78 25.52 4.62
N ASP A 149 13.21 24.88 5.72
CA ASP A 149 12.70 23.57 6.13
C ASP A 149 11.18 23.54 6.33
N ALA A 150 10.58 24.63 6.84
CA ALA A 150 9.14 24.72 7.04
C ALA A 150 8.35 24.59 5.71
N LEU A 151 8.80 25.26 4.64
CA LEU A 151 8.19 25.15 3.31
C LEU A 151 8.34 23.74 2.72
N ARG A 152 9.53 23.16 2.88
CA ARG A 152 9.82 21.78 2.44
C ARG A 152 8.95 20.77 3.15
N ILE A 153 8.76 20.91 4.46
CA ILE A 153 7.89 20.07 5.28
C ILE A 153 6.43 20.23 4.83
N ARG A 154 5.92 21.46 4.71
CA ARG A 154 4.54 21.71 4.26
C ARG A 154 4.26 21.12 2.88
N ARG A 155 5.20 21.26 1.94
CA ARG A 155 5.07 20.62 0.62
C ARG A 155 5.10 19.10 0.71
N THR A 156 5.97 18.56 1.55
CA THR A 156 6.07 17.11 1.80
C THR A 156 4.74 16.57 2.32
N VAL A 157 4.13 17.23 3.32
CA VAL A 157 2.83 16.87 3.90
C VAL A 157 1.72 16.94 2.84
N LEU A 158 1.63 18.02 2.06
CA LEU A 158 0.62 18.16 1.01
C LEU A 158 0.76 17.08 -0.07
N ILE A 159 1.98 16.82 -0.54
CA ILE A 159 2.20 15.76 -1.52
C ILE A 159 1.90 14.40 -0.88
N HIS A 160 2.26 14.17 0.38
CA HIS A 160 1.95 12.92 1.09
C HIS A 160 0.44 12.65 1.10
N LYS A 161 -0.40 13.64 1.42
CA LYS A 161 -1.86 13.46 1.51
C LYS A 161 -2.61 13.59 0.18
N LEU A 162 -2.12 14.39 -0.77
CA LEU A 162 -2.87 14.76 -1.99
C LEU A 162 -2.20 14.31 -3.30
N GLY A 163 -1.02 13.70 -3.23
CA GLY A 163 -0.22 13.37 -4.41
C GLY A 163 0.49 14.57 -5.03
N ILE A 164 1.27 14.34 -6.09
CA ILE A 164 2.15 15.37 -6.69
C ILE A 164 1.39 16.58 -7.25
N LEU A 165 0.13 16.40 -7.60
CA LEU A 165 -0.72 17.47 -8.12
C LEU A 165 -1.15 18.45 -7.02
N ARG A 166 -1.09 18.04 -5.74
CA ARG A 166 -1.54 18.84 -4.59
C ARG A 166 -2.90 19.47 -4.87
N ARG A 167 -3.80 18.65 -5.41
CA ARG A 167 -5.14 19.06 -5.83
C ARG A 167 -6.15 18.31 -4.99
N MET A 168 -7.23 19.00 -4.69
CA MET A 168 -8.44 18.41 -4.13
C MET A 168 -9.58 18.73 -5.08
N GLU A 169 -10.48 17.76 -5.27
CA GLU A 169 -11.66 18.00 -6.10
C GLU A 169 -12.56 19.06 -5.50
N PRO A 170 -13.25 19.86 -6.33
CA PRO A 170 -14.31 20.74 -5.85
C PRO A 170 -15.45 19.93 -5.24
N ASP A 171 -16.33 20.62 -4.50
CA ASP A 171 -17.55 20.01 -3.99
C ASP A 171 -18.61 19.78 -5.10
N ALA A 172 -19.80 19.32 -4.70
CA ALA A 172 -20.91 19.06 -5.61
C ALA A 172 -21.43 20.34 -6.31
N ASP A 173 -21.23 21.51 -5.71
CA ASP A 173 -21.65 22.81 -6.22
C ASP A 173 -20.56 23.46 -7.11
N GLY A 174 -19.41 22.80 -7.25
CA GLY A 174 -18.28 23.27 -8.06
C GLY A 174 -17.38 24.28 -7.35
N ASN A 175 -17.53 24.48 -6.04
CA ASN A 175 -16.68 25.39 -5.29
C ASN A 175 -15.26 24.81 -5.18
N PRO A 176 -14.21 25.60 -5.49
CA PRO A 176 -12.84 25.14 -5.44
C PRO A 176 -12.38 24.83 -4.01
N ALA A 177 -11.39 23.95 -3.89
CA ALA A 177 -10.76 23.67 -2.62
C ALA A 177 -9.84 24.81 -2.18
N VAL A 178 -9.79 25.03 -0.87
CA VAL A 178 -8.98 26.08 -0.24
C VAL A 178 -7.97 25.46 0.71
N LEU A 179 -6.71 25.89 0.62
CA LEU A 179 -5.64 25.55 1.55
C LEU A 179 -5.42 26.69 2.54
N ARG A 180 -5.43 26.38 3.82
CA ARG A 180 -5.18 27.31 4.92
C ARG A 180 -3.97 26.85 5.71
N ILE A 181 -3.05 27.77 5.90
CA ILE A 181 -1.78 27.53 6.56
C ILE A 181 -1.74 28.38 7.81
N ARG A 182 -1.85 27.77 8.99
CA ARG A 182 -1.51 28.47 10.22
C ARG A 182 0.00 28.47 10.36
N SER A 183 0.57 29.66 10.31
CA SER A 183 2.01 29.86 10.28
C SER A 183 2.52 30.47 11.57
N HIS A 184 3.72 30.08 11.96
CA HIS A 184 4.42 30.79 13.01
C HIS A 184 4.83 32.19 12.49
N PRO A 185 4.84 33.26 13.31
CA PRO A 185 5.16 34.61 12.81
C PRO A 185 6.53 34.77 12.15
N ALA A 186 7.48 33.90 12.50
CA ALA A 186 8.82 33.87 11.92
C ALA A 186 8.94 32.95 10.69
N GLU A 187 7.86 32.29 10.29
CA GLU A 187 7.86 31.36 9.18
C GLU A 187 7.82 32.11 7.83
N VAL A 188 8.66 31.68 6.90
CA VAL A 188 8.68 32.24 5.54
C VAL A 188 7.50 31.69 4.76
N GLN A 189 6.64 32.58 4.28
CA GLN A 189 5.55 32.24 3.36
C GLN A 189 6.10 32.00 1.95
N GLY A 190 5.51 31.05 1.22
CA GLY A 190 5.99 30.67 -0.11
C GLY A 190 5.00 29.83 -0.89
N ASP A 191 5.38 29.49 -2.13
CA ASP A 191 4.56 28.65 -2.99
C ASP A 191 4.67 27.17 -2.60
N LEU A 192 3.52 26.60 -2.24
CA LEU A 192 3.37 25.19 -1.91
C LEU A 192 2.99 24.34 -3.13
N GLY A 193 2.64 24.98 -4.26
CA GLY A 193 2.19 24.37 -5.50
C GLY A 193 0.83 23.70 -5.41
N PHE A 194 -0.03 24.18 -4.49
CA PHE A 194 -1.42 23.73 -4.35
C PHE A 194 -2.27 24.27 -5.50
N ALA A 195 -3.10 23.40 -6.09
CA ALA A 195 -3.97 23.77 -7.21
C ALA A 195 -5.29 24.39 -6.72
N GLY A 196 -5.20 25.56 -6.08
CA GLY A 196 -6.33 26.30 -5.52
C GLY A 196 -5.86 27.51 -4.70
N ASP A 197 -6.79 28.13 -3.97
CA ASP A 197 -6.46 29.30 -3.15
C ASP A 197 -5.68 28.90 -1.89
N VAL A 198 -4.62 29.65 -1.58
CA VAL A 198 -3.77 29.43 -0.40
C VAL A 198 -3.83 30.65 0.50
N HIS A 199 -4.23 30.47 1.75
CA HIS A 199 -4.25 31.51 2.78
C HIS A 199 -3.24 31.21 3.87
N TRP A 200 -2.30 32.12 4.07
CA TRP A 200 -1.39 32.11 5.20
C TRP A 200 -2.02 32.92 6.33
N LEU A 201 -2.30 32.27 7.45
CA LEU A 201 -2.98 32.81 8.61
C LEU A 201 -1.98 33.01 9.74
N MET A 202 -2.02 34.19 10.35
CA MET A 202 -1.24 34.49 11.55
C MET A 202 -1.89 33.86 12.80
N PRO A 203 -1.14 33.70 13.91
CA PRO A 203 -1.72 33.20 15.15
C PRO A 203 -2.90 34.07 15.62
N GLY A 204 -4.03 33.42 15.91
CA GLY A 204 -5.26 34.10 16.34
C GLY A 204 -6.09 34.74 15.23
N GLU A 205 -5.61 34.74 13.98
CA GLU A 205 -6.39 35.21 12.84
C GLU A 205 -7.52 34.20 12.54
N PRO A 206 -8.78 34.67 12.43
CA PRO A 206 -9.88 33.80 12.04
C PRO A 206 -9.71 33.39 10.58
N PRO A 207 -9.91 32.10 10.24
CA PRO A 207 -9.84 31.68 8.85
C PRO A 207 -10.98 32.34 8.05
N PRO A 208 -10.75 32.72 6.77
CA PRO A 208 -11.83 33.21 5.91
C PRO A 208 -12.91 32.14 5.77
N PRO A 209 -14.18 32.47 5.45
CA PRO A 209 -15.16 31.45 5.09
C PRO A 209 -14.72 30.71 3.82
N ALA A 210 -14.99 29.40 3.74
CA ALA A 210 -14.81 28.63 2.50
C ALA A 210 -16.16 28.04 2.10
N ALA A 211 -16.49 28.19 0.82
CA ALA A 211 -17.68 27.60 0.22
C ALA A 211 -17.47 26.12 -0.11
N GLY A 212 -16.23 25.73 -0.45
CA GLY A 212 -15.87 24.38 -0.87
C GLY A 212 -15.02 23.60 0.14
N PRO A 213 -14.34 22.54 -0.32
CA PRO A 213 -13.47 21.72 0.49
C PRO A 213 -12.31 22.53 1.09
N VAL A 214 -11.88 22.14 2.30
CA VAL A 214 -10.86 22.87 3.04
C VAL A 214 -9.77 21.92 3.49
N ILE A 215 -8.52 22.35 3.31
CA ILE A 215 -7.35 21.74 3.93
C ILE A 215 -6.76 22.77 4.89
N GLU A 216 -6.62 22.41 6.15
CA GLU A 216 -6.04 23.24 7.20
C GLU A 216 -4.77 22.57 7.69
N MET A 217 -3.63 23.26 7.61
CA MET A 217 -2.36 22.81 8.20
C MET A 217 -1.98 23.70 9.36
N GLU A 218 -1.73 23.07 10.51
CA GLU A 218 -1.25 23.75 11.71
C GLU A 218 0.22 24.17 11.57
N PRO A 219 0.77 24.97 12.50
CA PRO A 219 2.18 25.30 12.52
C PRO A 219 3.07 24.06 12.54
N VAL A 220 4.22 24.12 11.88
CA VAL A 220 5.21 23.04 11.94
C VAL A 220 5.86 23.03 13.32
N GLU A 221 5.72 21.92 14.04
CA GLU A 221 6.29 21.75 15.37
C GLU A 221 7.66 21.05 15.27
N PHE A 222 8.74 21.80 15.46
CA PHE A 222 10.09 21.24 15.42
C PHE A 222 10.47 20.65 16.78
N ALA A 223 10.35 19.32 16.93
CA ALA A 223 10.89 18.61 18.09
C ALA A 223 12.43 18.65 18.13
N SER A 224 13.09 18.70 16.97
CA SER A 224 14.54 18.93 16.85
C SER A 224 14.91 19.46 15.47
N LEU A 225 16.21 19.69 15.21
CA LEU A 225 16.71 20.02 13.87
C LEU A 225 16.50 18.90 12.83
N LYS A 226 16.10 17.70 13.26
CA LYS A 226 15.91 16.52 12.41
C LYS A 226 14.55 15.87 12.55
N ALA A 227 13.67 16.40 13.39
CA ALA A 227 12.35 15.83 13.64
C ALA A 227 11.34 16.97 13.71
N ALA A 228 10.22 16.80 13.03
CA ALA A 228 9.14 17.77 13.01
C ALA A 228 7.80 17.07 12.87
N ASP A 229 6.79 17.67 13.47
CA ASP A 229 5.43 17.17 13.47
C ASP A 229 4.51 18.22 12.83
N VAL A 230 3.51 17.75 12.08
CA VAL A 230 2.52 18.63 11.44
C VAL A 230 1.14 18.00 11.51
N GLN A 231 0.19 18.75 12.06
CA GLN A 231 -1.21 18.40 11.97
C GLN A 231 -1.84 18.96 10.69
N ILE A 232 -2.60 18.13 10.00
CA ILE A 232 -3.39 18.51 8.83
C ILE A 232 -4.81 18.00 8.96
N ASN A 233 -5.77 18.90 8.75
CA ASN A 233 -7.19 18.60 8.72
C ASN A 233 -7.68 18.72 7.27
N ILE A 234 -8.29 17.65 6.75
CA ILE A 234 -8.82 17.62 5.39
C ILE A 234 -10.32 17.43 5.47
N ARG A 235 -11.07 18.47 5.09
CA ARG A 235 -12.53 18.47 5.04
C ARG A 235 -12.99 18.50 3.59
N ARG A 236 -13.54 17.37 3.12
CA ARG A 236 -14.07 17.23 1.75
C ARG A 236 -15.48 17.79 1.60
N SER A 237 -16.25 17.75 2.68
CA SER A 237 -17.59 18.31 2.78
C SER A 237 -17.90 18.63 4.25
N PRO A 238 -19.01 19.30 4.59
CA PRO A 238 -19.36 19.58 5.99
C PRO A 238 -19.45 18.34 6.88
N VAL A 239 -19.67 17.16 6.30
CA VAL A 239 -19.86 15.88 7.02
C VAL A 239 -18.77 14.85 6.73
N VAL A 240 -17.83 15.13 5.82
CA VAL A 240 -16.74 14.23 5.45
C VAL A 240 -15.41 14.94 5.64
N GLY A 241 -14.62 14.46 6.58
CA GLY A 241 -13.25 14.92 6.80
C GLY A 241 -12.49 14.01 7.75
N GLY A 242 -11.24 14.38 8.01
CA GLY A 242 -10.39 13.73 9.00
C GLY A 242 -9.18 14.60 9.34
N GLY A 243 -8.71 14.47 10.58
CA GLY A 243 -7.45 15.02 11.05
C GLY A 243 -6.34 13.98 10.93
N PHE A 244 -5.13 14.42 10.63
CA PHE A 244 -3.95 13.57 10.55
C PHE A 244 -2.79 14.27 11.24
N GLN A 245 -2.08 13.53 12.08
CA GLN A 245 -0.81 13.94 12.63
C GLN A 245 0.30 13.23 11.85
N LEU A 246 1.15 14.00 11.17
CA LEU A 246 2.28 13.46 10.42
C LEU A 246 3.57 13.70 11.18
N HIS A 247 4.34 12.63 11.35
CA HIS A 247 5.67 12.65 11.94
C HIS A 247 6.72 12.63 10.83
N LEU A 248 7.64 13.61 10.83
CA LEU A 248 8.66 13.75 9.80
C LEU A 248 10.07 13.68 10.38
N GLU A 249 10.96 13.03 9.64
CA GLU A 249 12.40 13.01 9.93
C GLU A 249 13.22 13.59 8.79
N LYS A 250 14.31 14.25 9.15
CA LYS A 250 15.33 14.74 8.23
C LYS A 250 16.40 13.68 8.00
N ARG A 251 16.29 12.94 6.91
CA ARG A 251 17.24 11.90 6.47
C ARG A 251 18.09 12.42 5.33
N HIS A 252 19.42 12.44 5.47
CA HIS A 252 20.32 12.98 4.42
C HIS A 252 19.95 14.41 3.96
N LYS A 253 19.56 15.28 4.91
CA LYS A 253 19.06 16.65 4.68
C LYS A 253 17.68 16.75 4.02
N ILE A 254 16.99 15.63 3.77
CA ILE A 254 15.67 15.54 3.13
C ILE A 254 14.61 15.25 4.20
N TRP A 255 13.47 15.92 4.12
CA TRP A 255 12.31 15.62 4.98
C TRP A 255 11.46 14.50 4.39
N VAL A 256 11.14 13.52 5.21
CA VAL A 256 10.34 12.34 4.87
C VAL A 256 9.31 12.12 5.97
N VAL A 257 8.06 11.83 5.62
CA VAL A 257 7.03 11.38 6.57
C VAL A 257 7.34 9.96 6.98
N ILE A 258 7.63 9.73 8.26
CA ILE A 258 8.00 8.42 8.82
C ILE A 258 6.83 7.68 9.43
N ASP A 259 5.82 8.42 9.86
CA ASP A 259 4.62 7.88 10.46
C ASP A 259 3.44 8.83 10.28
N GLU A 260 2.25 8.28 10.31
CA GLU A 260 0.99 9.02 10.21
C GLU A 260 -0.03 8.42 11.18
N GLU A 261 -0.55 9.26 12.06
CA GLU A 261 -1.64 8.92 12.96
C GLU A 261 -2.91 9.65 12.51
N MET A 262 -4.04 8.94 12.50
CA MET A 262 -5.34 9.55 12.20
C MET A 262 -5.97 10.06 13.49
N ASP A 263 -6.14 11.38 13.58
CA ASP A 263 -6.90 12.02 14.62
C ASP A 263 -8.39 11.91 14.29
N TRP A 264 -9.06 10.94 14.93
CA TRP A 264 -10.52 10.89 14.95
C TRP A 264 -11.06 12.00 15.85
N VAL A 265 -10.98 13.25 15.40
CA VAL A 265 -11.79 14.31 16.00
C VAL A 265 -13.20 14.13 15.44
N GLY A 266 -14.10 13.62 16.29
CA GLY A 266 -15.49 13.28 15.98
C GLY A 266 -16.42 14.47 15.76
#